data_AF-A0A6N7A604-F1
#
_entry.id   AF-A0A6N7A604-F1
#
_cell.length_a   1.000
_cell.length_b   1.000
_cell.length_c   1.000
_cell.angle_alpha   90.00
_cell.angle_beta   90.00
_cell.angle_gamma   90.00
#
_symmetry.space_group_name_H-M   'P 1'
#
loop_
_entity.id
_entity.type
_entity.pdbx_description
1 polymer ?
#
loop_
_entity_poly.entity_id
_entity_poly.type
_entity_poly.pdbx_seq_one_letter_code
_entity_poly.pdbx_strand_id
1 'polypeptide(L)'
;MANIKSQIKRNRQNDKRRLRNRAYRGQARIAVREARVAMDASAPESKEQLLKAVSALDKAAEKGVIHKNNAARRKSRLMKQFAKMGPVQAAPAQVKPVAEAVPAATSSPKGKKAAPRKRAAVKAEPKAEAKPKAEPKKTAAKKTEKKTETKKTTTRKTTAKK
;
A
#
# COMPACT_ATOMS: atom_id res chain seq x y z
N MET A 1 23.93 6.79 -14.55
CA MET A 1 23.40 6.35 -15.86
C MET A 1 23.91 4.94 -16.15
N ALA A 2 23.13 4.11 -16.82
CA ALA A 2 23.61 2.80 -17.26
C ALA A 2 24.09 2.92 -18.70
N ASN A 3 25.36 2.62 -18.96
CA ASN A 3 25.95 2.81 -20.29
C ASN A 3 25.80 1.57 -21.18
N ILE A 4 25.55 0.40 -20.58
CA ILE A 4 25.35 -0.86 -21.32
C ILE A 4 23.88 -0.97 -21.76
N LYS A 5 23.65 -1.27 -23.04
CA LYS A 5 22.30 -1.38 -23.65
C LYS A 5 21.36 -2.31 -22.86
N SER A 6 21.88 -3.44 -22.37
CA SER A 6 21.10 -4.39 -21.56
C SER A 6 20.64 -3.80 -20.23
N GLN A 7 21.48 -3.00 -19.58
CA GLN A 7 21.17 -2.33 -18.32
C GLN A 7 20.13 -1.21 -18.51
N ILE A 8 20.23 -0.42 -19.60
CA ILE A 8 19.22 0.60 -19.95
C ILE A 8 17.84 -0.06 -20.12
N LYS A 9 17.79 -1.23 -20.77
CA LYS A 9 16.55 -2.01 -20.93
C LYS A 9 16.01 -2.47 -19.57
N ARG A 10 16.86 -3.00 -18.69
CA ARG A 10 16.46 -3.43 -17.33
C ARG A 10 15.93 -2.27 -16.49
N ASN A 11 16.57 -1.10 -16.53
CA ASN A 11 16.12 0.10 -15.81
C ASN A 11 14.70 0.49 -16.25
N ARG A 12 14.45 0.57 -17.56
CA ARG A 12 13.13 0.87 -18.12
C ARG A 12 12.05 -0.14 -17.68
N GLN A 13 12.39 -1.43 -17.65
CA GLN A 13 11.47 -2.46 -17.18
C GLN A 13 11.21 -2.36 -15.67
N ASN A 14 12.25 -2.09 -14.90
CA ASN A 14 12.18 -1.93 -13.45
C ASN A 14 11.32 -0.72 -13.07
N ASP A 15 11.44 0.40 -13.78
CA ASP A 15 10.61 1.57 -13.53
C ASP A 15 9.13 1.28 -13.76
N LYS A 16 8.80 0.61 -14.87
CA LYS A 16 7.42 0.17 -15.16
C LYS A 16 6.88 -0.78 -14.09
N ARG A 17 7.69 -1.77 -13.66
CA ARG A 17 7.32 -2.69 -12.58
C ARG A 17 7.16 -1.96 -11.24
N ARG A 18 8.05 -1.02 -10.93
CA ARG A 18 8.05 -0.21 -9.70
C ARG A 18 6.77 0.61 -9.59
N LEU A 19 6.36 1.28 -10.66
CA LEU A 19 5.14 2.09 -10.68
C LEU A 19 3.89 1.23 -10.45
N ARG A 20 3.76 0.10 -11.18
CA ARG A 20 2.64 -0.85 -10.97
C ARG A 20 2.62 -1.40 -9.54
N ASN A 21 3.77 -1.87 -9.05
CA ASN A 21 3.88 -2.45 -7.71
C ASN A 21 3.60 -1.41 -6.62
N ARG A 22 3.98 -0.15 -6.83
CA ARG A 22 3.70 0.95 -5.89
C ARG A 22 2.20 1.15 -5.73
N ALA A 23 1.42 1.14 -6.82
CA ALA A 23 -0.03 1.30 -6.76
C ALA A 23 -0.70 0.18 -5.95
N TYR A 24 -0.48 -1.08 -6.31
CA TYR A 24 -1.09 -2.22 -5.62
C TYR A 24 -0.61 -2.34 -4.16
N ARG A 25 0.69 -2.13 -3.91
CA ARG A 25 1.23 -2.15 -2.54
C ARG A 25 0.65 -0.99 -1.71
N GLY A 26 0.48 0.19 -2.30
CA GLY A 26 -0.11 1.35 -1.67
C GLY A 26 -1.57 1.09 -1.29
N GLN A 27 -2.38 0.68 -2.25
CA GLN A 27 -3.79 0.31 -2.04
C GLN A 27 -3.96 -0.74 -0.95
N ALA A 28 -3.18 -1.83 -0.99
CA ALA A 28 -3.25 -2.87 0.05
C ALA A 28 -2.82 -2.35 1.44
N ARG A 29 -1.88 -1.40 1.53
CA ARG A 29 -1.49 -0.80 2.82
C ARG A 29 -2.55 0.15 3.35
N ILE A 30 -3.17 0.93 2.47
CA ILE A 30 -4.23 1.89 2.82
C ILE A 30 -5.46 1.12 3.31
N ALA A 31 -5.95 0.13 2.56
CA ALA A 31 -7.12 -0.64 2.95
C ALA A 31 -6.92 -1.37 4.29
N VAL A 32 -5.72 -1.91 4.55
CA VAL A 32 -5.40 -2.52 5.87
C VAL A 32 -5.38 -1.47 6.99
N ARG A 33 -4.94 -0.24 6.71
CA ARG A 33 -4.96 0.86 7.69
C ARG A 33 -6.39 1.30 7.98
N GLU A 34 -7.20 1.49 6.95
CA GLU A 34 -8.62 1.87 7.06
C GLU A 34 -9.41 0.82 7.83
N ALA A 35 -9.21 -0.47 7.54
CA ALA A 35 -9.82 -1.55 8.30
C ALA A 35 -9.44 -1.48 9.79
N ARG A 36 -8.16 -1.26 10.13
CA ARG A 36 -7.75 -1.13 11.54
C ARG A 36 -8.39 0.07 12.23
N VAL A 37 -8.40 1.23 11.57
CA VAL A 37 -9.01 2.44 12.14
C VAL A 37 -10.52 2.24 12.36
N ALA A 38 -11.22 1.61 11.41
CA ALA A 38 -12.64 1.31 11.55
C ALA A 38 -12.93 0.31 12.68
N MET A 39 -12.01 -0.64 12.91
CA MET A 39 -12.08 -1.58 14.02
C MET A 39 -11.82 -0.87 15.35
N ASP A 40 -10.79 -0.03 15.45
CA ASP A 40 -10.51 0.73 16.68
C ASP A 40 -11.69 1.65 17.05
N ALA A 41 -12.37 2.23 16.06
CA ALA A 41 -13.54 3.09 16.24
C ALA A 41 -14.87 2.34 16.46
N SER A 42 -14.87 1.00 16.46
CA SER A 42 -16.09 0.17 16.58
C SER A 42 -17.23 0.57 15.63
N ALA A 43 -16.89 1.04 14.43
CA ALA A 43 -17.88 1.52 13.46
C ALA A 43 -18.67 0.35 12.84
N PRO A 44 -19.95 0.57 12.45
CA PRO A 44 -20.74 -0.43 11.71
C PRO A 44 -20.09 -0.79 10.36
N GLU A 45 -19.35 0.16 9.77
CA GLU A 45 -18.59 0.02 8.52
C GLU A 45 -17.37 -0.91 8.62
N SER A 46 -17.03 -1.39 9.82
CA SER A 46 -15.86 -2.25 10.06
C SER A 46 -15.90 -3.53 9.21
N LYS A 47 -17.09 -4.12 9.01
CA LYS A 47 -17.28 -5.32 8.18
C LYS A 47 -16.98 -5.03 6.71
N GLU A 48 -17.49 -3.93 6.17
CA GLU A 48 -17.22 -3.56 4.78
C GLU A 48 -15.74 -3.27 4.53
N GLN A 49 -15.12 -2.50 5.43
CA GLN A 49 -13.71 -2.15 5.30
C GLN A 49 -12.81 -3.38 5.41
N LEU A 50 -13.18 -4.36 6.24
CA LEU A 50 -12.49 -5.64 6.32
C LEU A 50 -12.56 -6.40 4.98
N LEU A 51 -13.75 -6.49 4.36
CA LEU A 51 -13.92 -7.14 3.06
C LEU A 51 -13.11 -6.44 1.95
N LYS A 52 -13.13 -5.09 1.94
CA LYS A 52 -12.31 -4.26 1.02
C LYS A 52 -10.81 -4.55 1.22
N ALA A 53 -10.35 -4.63 2.46
CA ALA A 53 -8.95 -4.95 2.78
C ALA A 53 -8.54 -6.37 2.33
N VAL A 54 -9.41 -7.37 2.52
CA VAL A 54 -9.16 -8.74 2.05
C VAL A 54 -9.05 -8.78 0.54
N SER A 55 -10.01 -8.18 -0.19
CA SER A 55 -9.99 -8.13 -1.65
C SER A 55 -8.72 -7.45 -2.17
N ALA A 56 -8.29 -6.35 -1.56
CA ALA A 56 -7.08 -5.64 -1.95
C ALA A 56 -5.79 -6.47 -1.71
N LEU A 57 -5.73 -7.23 -0.61
CA LEU A 57 -4.60 -8.11 -0.32
C LEU A 57 -4.52 -9.28 -1.30
N ASP A 58 -5.64 -9.91 -1.60
CA ASP A 58 -5.71 -11.07 -2.49
C ASP A 58 -5.37 -10.65 -3.94
N LYS A 59 -5.88 -9.51 -4.43
CA LYS A 59 -5.48 -8.91 -5.72
C LYS A 59 -3.98 -8.60 -5.79
N ALA A 60 -3.39 -8.08 -4.72
CA ALA A 60 -1.95 -7.80 -4.67
C ALA A 60 -1.11 -9.09 -4.69
N ALA A 61 -1.64 -10.20 -4.18
CA ALA A 61 -1.00 -11.51 -4.22
C ALA A 61 -1.09 -12.16 -5.60
N GLU A 62 -2.26 -12.09 -6.26
CA GLU A 62 -2.46 -12.55 -7.63
C GLU A 62 -1.53 -11.85 -8.62
N LYS A 63 -1.34 -10.54 -8.47
CA LYS A 63 -0.40 -9.76 -9.30
C LYS A 63 1.08 -9.98 -8.92
N GLY A 64 1.38 -10.81 -7.93
CA GLY A 64 2.74 -11.13 -7.49
C GLY A 64 3.47 -9.97 -6.79
N VAL A 65 2.74 -8.94 -6.34
CA VAL A 65 3.33 -7.77 -5.66
C VAL A 65 3.63 -8.08 -4.20
N ILE A 66 2.79 -8.94 -3.59
CA ILE A 66 2.94 -9.46 -2.22
C ILE A 66 2.94 -10.98 -2.30
N HIS A 67 3.81 -11.65 -1.55
CA HIS A 67 3.82 -13.12 -1.52
C HIS A 67 2.52 -13.66 -0.89
N LYS A 68 2.02 -14.81 -1.38
CA LYS A 68 0.78 -15.46 -0.89
C LYS A 68 0.76 -15.60 0.64
N ASN A 69 1.85 -16.12 1.22
CA ASN A 69 1.99 -16.24 2.68
C ASN A 69 1.96 -14.89 3.41
N ASN A 70 2.45 -13.80 2.81
CA ASN A 70 2.39 -12.48 3.43
C ASN A 70 0.95 -11.93 3.40
N ALA A 71 0.23 -12.11 2.29
CA ALA A 71 -1.20 -11.80 2.22
C ALA A 71 -2.01 -12.62 3.24
N ALA A 72 -1.79 -13.94 3.29
CA ALA A 72 -2.45 -14.85 4.25
C ALA A 72 -2.18 -14.45 5.71
N ARG A 73 -0.93 -14.12 6.06
CA ARG A 73 -0.59 -13.64 7.42
C ARG A 73 -1.34 -12.35 7.77
N ARG A 74 -1.43 -11.40 6.83
CA ARG A 74 -2.15 -10.13 7.06
C ARG A 74 -3.65 -10.36 7.21
N LYS A 75 -4.24 -11.19 6.35
CA LYS A 75 -5.65 -11.60 6.40
C LYS A 75 -5.98 -12.26 7.73
N SER A 76 -5.19 -13.25 8.15
CA SER A 76 -5.37 -13.95 9.44
C SER A 76 -5.29 -12.99 10.63
N ARG A 77 -4.34 -12.05 10.64
CA ARG A 77 -4.22 -11.06 11.73
C ARG A 77 -5.43 -10.13 11.81
N LEU A 78 -5.92 -9.62 10.68
CA LEU A 78 -7.12 -8.77 10.65
C LEU A 78 -8.35 -9.54 11.13
N MET A 79 -8.54 -10.76 10.64
CA MET A 79 -9.67 -11.60 11.05
C MET A 79 -9.64 -11.93 12.54
N LYS A 80 -8.47 -12.24 13.10
CA LYS A 80 -8.31 -12.48 14.55
C LYS A 80 -8.63 -11.23 15.37
N GLN A 81 -8.20 -10.05 14.91
CA GLN A 81 -8.54 -8.79 15.57
C GLN A 81 -10.04 -8.54 15.54
N PHE A 82 -10.70 -8.85 14.42
CA PHE A 82 -12.14 -8.65 14.25
C PHE A 82 -12.94 -9.61 15.13
N ALA A 83 -12.55 -10.89 15.17
CA ALA A 83 -13.17 -11.88 16.04
C ALA A 83 -13.01 -11.51 17.53
N LYS A 84 -11.86 -10.93 17.93
CA LYS A 84 -11.62 -10.51 19.32
C LYS A 84 -12.55 -9.39 19.78
N MET A 85 -13.01 -8.53 18.88
CA MET A 85 -13.97 -7.47 19.22
C MET A 85 -15.38 -8.01 19.51
N GLY A 86 -15.61 -9.29 19.28
CA GLY A 86 -16.91 -9.93 19.47
C GLY A 86 -17.86 -9.68 18.29
N PRO A 87 -18.92 -10.49 18.17
CA PRO A 87 -19.95 -10.27 17.17
C PRO A 87 -20.72 -9.00 17.53
N VAL A 88 -20.29 -7.85 17.01
CA VAL A 88 -21.19 -6.70 16.92
C VAL A 88 -22.33 -7.16 16.01
N GLN A 89 -23.48 -7.36 16.65
CA GLN A 89 -24.68 -7.90 16.04
C GLN A 89 -24.92 -7.19 14.69
N ALA A 90 -24.83 -7.96 13.60
CA ALA A 90 -25.44 -7.52 12.36
C ALA A 90 -26.95 -7.73 12.56
N ALA A 91 -27.69 -6.64 12.69
CA ALA A 91 -29.07 -6.66 12.26
C ALA A 91 -29.11 -7.19 10.81
N PRO A 92 -29.99 -8.16 10.51
CA PRO A 92 -30.09 -8.74 9.17
C PRO A 92 -30.66 -7.68 8.20
N ALA A 93 -29.77 -6.98 7.49
CA ALA A 93 -30.17 -6.18 6.35
C ALA A 93 -30.59 -7.14 5.22
N GLN A 94 -31.86 -7.06 4.88
CA GLN A 94 -32.60 -7.94 3.99
C GLN A 94 -31.94 -8.07 2.61
N VAL A 95 -31.69 -9.31 2.21
CA VAL A 95 -31.40 -9.67 0.82
C VAL A 95 -32.75 -9.81 0.12
N LYS A 96 -33.14 -8.80 -0.68
CA LYS A 96 -34.17 -9.00 -1.70
C LYS A 96 -33.56 -9.88 -2.80
N PRO A 97 -34.13 -11.07 -3.11
CA PRO A 97 -33.62 -11.89 -4.21
C PRO A 97 -34.06 -11.25 -5.53
N VAL A 98 -33.11 -10.79 -6.34
CA VAL A 98 -33.42 -10.42 -7.72
C VAL A 98 -33.43 -11.72 -8.52
N ALA A 99 -34.63 -12.03 -9.00
CA ALA A 99 -34.96 -13.20 -9.78
C ALA A 99 -34.15 -13.32 -11.07
N GLU A 100 -33.91 -14.57 -11.40
CA GLU A 100 -33.56 -15.16 -12.69
C GLU A 100 -34.34 -14.54 -13.87
N ALA A 101 -33.64 -14.08 -14.91
CA ALA A 101 -34.15 -13.95 -16.27
C ALA A 101 -32.99 -13.76 -17.27
N VAL A 102 -32.73 -14.79 -18.06
CA VAL A 102 -32.06 -14.69 -19.38
C VAL A 102 -33.11 -14.13 -20.37
N PRO A 103 -32.76 -13.29 -21.36
CA PRO A 103 -32.52 -13.85 -22.70
C PRO A 103 -31.47 -13.09 -23.55
N ALA A 104 -30.93 -13.83 -24.51
CA ALA A 104 -30.17 -13.32 -25.65
C ALA A 104 -31.07 -12.60 -26.66
N ALA A 105 -30.57 -11.54 -27.31
CA ALA A 105 -30.69 -11.23 -28.75
C ALA A 105 -30.41 -9.74 -29.06
N THR A 106 -29.43 -9.52 -29.95
CA THR A 106 -29.35 -8.50 -31.02
C THR A 106 -30.06 -7.14 -30.89
N SER A 107 -29.29 -6.06 -30.88
CA SER A 107 -29.30 -5.04 -31.97
C SER A 107 -28.37 -3.86 -31.66
N SER A 108 -27.45 -3.59 -32.59
CA SER A 108 -26.63 -2.36 -32.64
C SER A 108 -27.51 -1.12 -32.84
N PRO A 109 -27.07 0.06 -32.36
CA PRO A 109 -27.05 1.18 -33.27
C PRO A 109 -25.75 2.01 -33.24
N LYS A 110 -25.42 2.42 -34.46
CA LYS A 110 -24.37 3.32 -34.94
C LYS A 110 -24.37 4.68 -34.19
N GLY A 111 -23.17 5.11 -33.80
CA GLY A 111 -22.66 6.47 -34.02
C GLY A 111 -23.20 7.63 -33.17
N LYS A 112 -22.29 8.27 -32.42
CA LYS A 112 -22.05 9.73 -32.42
C LYS A 112 -20.67 10.01 -31.80
N LYS A 113 -19.75 10.54 -32.61
CA LYS A 113 -18.42 11.02 -32.19
C LYS A 113 -18.59 12.22 -31.25
N ALA A 114 -18.01 12.17 -30.06
CA ALA A 114 -17.83 13.36 -29.21
C ALA A 114 -16.39 13.88 -29.39
N ALA A 115 -16.25 15.13 -29.82
CA ALA A 115 -14.99 15.82 -30.09
C ALA A 115 -14.17 16.08 -28.80
N PRO A 116 -12.83 16.18 -28.89
CA PRO A 116 -11.99 16.49 -27.73
C PRO A 116 -12.15 17.96 -27.32
N ARG A 117 -12.49 18.19 -26.05
CA ARG A 117 -12.51 19.54 -25.47
C ARG A 117 -11.08 20.11 -25.48
N LYS A 118 -10.91 21.23 -26.18
CA LYS A 118 -9.67 22.03 -26.25
C LYS A 118 -9.26 22.47 -24.83
N ARG A 119 -7.97 22.29 -24.50
CA ARG A 119 -7.34 22.88 -23.31
C ARG A 119 -7.28 24.40 -23.49
N ALA A 120 -7.93 25.16 -22.60
CA ALA A 120 -7.70 26.59 -22.48
C ALA A 120 -6.37 26.81 -21.76
N ALA A 121 -5.44 27.45 -22.45
CA ALA A 121 -4.22 27.99 -21.88
C ALA A 121 -4.58 29.18 -20.97
N VAL A 122 -4.20 29.10 -19.69
CA VAL A 122 -4.16 30.29 -18.83
C VAL A 122 -2.70 30.74 -18.76
N LYS A 123 -2.53 31.97 -19.23
CA LYS A 123 -1.31 32.74 -19.42
C LYS A 123 -0.66 33.05 -18.06
N ALA A 124 0.65 32.92 -18.01
CA ALA A 124 1.50 33.31 -16.89
C ALA A 124 1.51 34.83 -16.71
N GLU A 125 1.71 35.30 -15.47
CA GLU A 125 2.58 36.44 -15.15
C GLU A 125 3.02 36.42 -13.66
N PRO A 126 4.19 37.00 -13.32
CA PRO A 126 4.99 36.62 -12.15
C PRO A 126 4.87 37.60 -10.97
N LYS A 127 5.01 37.11 -9.74
CA LYS A 127 5.29 37.97 -8.57
C LYS A 127 6.33 37.38 -7.62
N ALA A 128 7.41 38.13 -7.51
CA ALA A 128 8.16 38.51 -6.31
C ALA A 128 8.98 37.45 -5.53
N GLU A 129 10.29 37.53 -5.82
CA GLU A 129 11.45 37.60 -4.91
C GLU A 129 11.48 36.89 -3.55
N ALA A 130 12.63 36.24 -3.36
CA ALA A 130 13.04 35.41 -2.25
C ALA A 130 13.27 36.19 -0.94
N LYS A 131 12.90 35.57 0.19
CA LYS A 131 13.54 35.79 1.49
C LYS A 131 14.36 34.55 1.86
N PRO A 132 15.64 34.68 2.26
CA PRO A 132 16.48 33.52 2.58
C PRO A 132 16.04 32.88 3.91
N LYS A 133 15.86 31.56 3.91
CA LYS A 133 15.64 30.77 5.12
C LYS A 133 16.94 30.69 5.92
N ALA A 134 16.85 31.11 7.17
CA ALA A 134 17.89 30.98 8.19
C ALA A 134 18.45 29.56 8.26
N GLU A 135 19.78 29.48 8.37
CA GLU A 135 20.55 28.26 8.59
C GLU A 135 20.14 27.55 9.89
N PRO A 136 20.04 26.21 9.92
CA PRO A 136 19.93 25.49 11.18
C PRO A 136 21.27 25.53 11.91
N LYS A 137 21.27 26.19 13.08
CA LYS A 137 22.37 26.22 14.04
C LYS A 137 22.90 24.80 14.29
N LYS A 138 24.21 24.63 14.09
CA LYS A 138 24.99 23.46 14.52
C LYS A 138 24.76 23.23 16.02
N THR A 139 23.97 22.24 16.39
CA THR A 139 23.98 21.73 17.76
C THR A 139 25.21 20.85 17.92
N ALA A 140 26.00 21.20 18.93
CA ALA A 140 27.33 20.70 19.20
C ALA A 140 27.38 19.16 19.26
N ALA A 141 28.34 18.60 18.51
CA ALA A 141 28.86 17.28 18.76
C ALA A 141 29.38 17.23 20.20
N LYS A 142 28.65 16.55 21.08
CA LYS A 142 29.12 16.25 22.44
C LYS A 142 30.26 15.25 22.33
N LYS A 143 31.46 15.81 22.43
CA LYS A 143 32.76 15.24 22.75
C LYS A 143 32.67 13.82 23.34
N THR A 144 33.08 12.85 22.53
CA THR A 144 33.59 11.55 22.94
C THR A 144 34.82 11.75 23.82
N GLU A 145 34.84 11.22 25.04
CA GLU A 145 36.08 10.80 25.71
C GLU A 145 35.79 9.89 26.91
N LYS A 146 36.49 8.74 26.91
CA LYS A 146 36.91 7.89 28.05
C LYS A 146 35.83 7.23 28.92
N LYS A 147 35.69 5.90 28.74
CA LYS A 147 36.15 4.98 29.79
C LYS A 147 36.63 3.66 29.18
N THR A 148 37.94 3.49 29.24
CA THR A 148 38.66 2.23 29.17
C THR A 148 38.14 1.29 30.25
N GLU A 149 37.73 0.08 29.88
CA GLU A 149 37.91 -1.07 30.76
C GLU A 149 37.91 -2.36 29.93
N THR A 150 39.14 -2.85 29.79
CA THR A 150 39.51 -4.22 29.46
C THR A 150 38.69 -5.24 30.24
N LYS A 151 38.06 -6.20 29.55
CA LYS A 151 37.97 -7.59 30.04
C LYS A 151 37.88 -8.55 28.85
N LYS A 152 39.03 -9.15 28.59
CA LYS A 152 39.30 -10.25 27.68
C LYS A 152 38.94 -11.55 28.42
N THR A 153 37.85 -12.20 28.05
CA THR A 153 37.52 -13.60 28.36
C THR A 153 36.62 -14.07 27.22
N THR A 154 37.14 -14.61 26.11
CA THR A 154 37.53 -16.01 25.95
C THR A 154 36.52 -16.97 26.57
N THR A 155 35.55 -17.42 25.78
CA THR A 155 35.23 -18.85 25.59
C THR A 155 34.27 -19.00 24.42
N ARG A 156 34.80 -19.50 23.30
CA ARG A 156 34.03 -20.10 22.21
C ARG A 156 33.35 -21.35 22.75
N LYS A 157 32.02 -21.44 22.73
CA LYS A 157 31.31 -22.72 22.81
C LYS A 157 30.96 -23.16 21.39
N THR A 158 31.95 -23.67 20.68
CA THR A 158 31.76 -24.39 19.42
C THR A 158 31.51 -25.87 19.74
N THR A 159 30.34 -26.35 19.32
CA THR A 159 30.08 -27.69 18.75
C THR A 159 30.76 -28.91 19.39
N ALA A 160 29.95 -29.77 20.04
CA ALA A 160 30.24 -31.19 20.14
C ALA A 160 28.96 -31.97 19.77
N LYS A 161 29.00 -32.51 18.56
CA LYS A 161 28.11 -33.51 17.99
C LYS A 161 28.86 -34.84 18.13
N LYS A 162 28.51 -35.66 19.11
CA LYS A 162 28.50 -37.13 19.06
C LYS A 162 27.93 -37.66 20.37
#